data_AF-A0A9D4IBD8-F1
#
_entry.id   AF-A0A9D4IBD8-F1
#
_cell.length_a   1.000
_cell.length_b   1.000
_cell.length_c   1.000
_cell.angle_alpha   90.00
_cell.angle_beta   90.00
_cell.angle_gamma   90.00
#
_symmetry.space_group_name_H-M   'P 1'
#
loop_
_entity.id
_entity.type
_entity.pdbx_description
1 polymer ?
#
loop_
_entity_poly.entity_id
_entity_poly.type
_entity_poly.pdbx_seq_one_letter_code
_entity_poly.pdbx_strand_id
1 'polypeptide(L)'
;MNCLLFNTKVIFDADIILCEEKSVTLTCSGAKKIQINWAMYGEDQDARHFTKTNTKTVRCHAENAMETVQNLCENRSSCELKASNAVFGDPCQGVYKYLHVKYTCF
;
A
#
# COMPACT_ATOMS: atom_id res chain seq x y z
N MET A 1 -5.09 9.38 8.84
CA MET A 1 -4.27 9.57 7.63
C MET A 1 -5.14 10.31 6.62
N ASN A 2 -4.66 11.34 5.91
CA ASN A 2 -5.36 11.77 4.70
C ASN A 2 -4.92 10.79 3.60
N CYS A 3 -5.69 9.72 3.38
CA CYS A 3 -5.58 8.88 2.18
C CYS A 3 -6.03 9.66 0.95
N LEU A 4 -5.37 10.78 0.70
CA LEU A 4 -5.35 11.37 -0.62
C LEU A 4 -4.34 10.53 -1.39
N LEU A 5 -4.66 10.25 -2.65
CA LEU A 5 -3.82 9.52 -3.60
C LEU A 5 -2.48 10.26 -3.77
N PHE A 6 -1.60 10.20 -2.78
CA PHE A 6 -0.27 10.77 -2.86
C PHE A 6 0.53 9.83 -3.74
N ASN A 7 0.50 10.09 -5.04
CA ASN A 7 1.50 9.59 -5.96
C ASN A 7 2.69 10.54 -5.83
N THR A 8 3.38 10.49 -4.68
CA THR A 8 4.61 11.26 -4.48
C THR A 8 5.67 10.59 -5.32
N LYS A 9 5.91 11.17 -6.50
CA LYS A 9 7.08 10.88 -7.32
C LYS A 9 8.30 11.43 -6.56
N VAL A 10 8.85 10.65 -5.64
CA VAL A 10 10.22 10.91 -5.17
C VAL A 10 11.10 10.58 -6.37
N ILE A 11 12.14 11.38 -6.60
CA ILE A 11 12.79 11.54 -7.91
C ILE A 11 13.29 10.22 -8.54
N PHE A 12 13.36 9.12 -7.78
CA PHE A 12 13.61 7.75 -8.27
C PHE A 12 12.68 6.66 -7.72
N ASP A 13 11.93 6.89 -6.64
CA ASP A 13 11.01 5.92 -6.00
C ASP A 13 9.58 6.48 -6.03
N ALA A 14 8.62 5.68 -6.50
CA ALA A 14 7.21 6.00 -6.36
C ALA A 14 6.70 5.43 -5.04
N ASP A 15 6.13 6.29 -4.20
CA ASP A 15 5.55 5.95 -2.90
C ASP A 15 4.03 6.19 -2.97
N ILE A 16 3.23 5.14 -2.72
CA ILE A 16 1.77 5.17 -2.81
C ILE A 16 1.14 4.62 -1.54
N ILE A 17 0.15 5.35 -1.03
CA ILE A 17 -0.71 4.94 0.09
C ILE A 17 -2.15 4.80 -0.43
N LEU A 18 -2.72 3.60 -0.26
CA LEU A 18 -4.06 3.23 -0.71
C LEU A 18 -4.91 2.81 0.47
N CYS A 19 -5.96 3.58 0.75
CA CYS A 19 -6.91 3.32 1.83
C CYS A 19 -7.66 1.99 1.65
N GLU A 20 -8.09 1.36 2.73
CA GLU A 20 -8.91 0.14 2.70
C GLU A 20 -10.13 0.29 1.76
N GLU A 21 -10.37 -0.76 0.98
CA GLU A 21 -11.33 -0.88 -0.12
C GLU A 21 -11.10 0.03 -1.34
N LYS A 22 -9.96 0.71 -1.44
CA LYS A 22 -9.55 1.42 -2.66
C LYS A 22 -8.68 0.55 -3.57
N SER A 23 -8.68 0.90 -4.85
CA SER A 23 -7.85 0.29 -5.89
C SER A 23 -6.99 1.34 -6.60
N VAL A 24 -5.84 0.92 -7.14
CA VAL A 24 -4.97 1.73 -8.00
C VAL A 24 -4.33 0.86 -9.07
N THR A 25 -4.06 1.45 -10.24
CA THR A 25 -3.28 0.81 -11.29
C THR A 25 -1.86 1.40 -11.29
N LEU A 26 -0.86 0.56 -11.01
CA LEU A 26 0.54 0.95 -11.19
C LEU A 26 0.89 0.80 -12.65
N THR A 27 1.61 1.78 -13.20
CA THR A 27 2.07 1.73 -14.60
C THR A 27 3.46 2.36 -14.71
N CYS A 28 4.36 1.68 -15.42
CA CYS A 28 5.64 2.22 -15.85
C CYS A 28 5.56 2.69 -17.30
N SER A 29 6.17 3.82 -17.62
CA SER A 29 6.20 4.33 -19.00
C SER A 29 7.21 3.59 -19.87
N GLY A 30 6.90 3.43 -21.16
CA GLY A 30 7.77 2.79 -22.13
C GLY A 30 7.87 1.27 -21.93
N ALA A 31 9.05 0.70 -22.14
CA ALA A 31 9.33 -0.73 -21.97
C ALA A 31 9.78 -1.11 -20.54
N LYS A 32 9.68 -0.17 -19.59
CA LYS A 32 10.11 -0.35 -18.21
C LYS A 32 9.21 -1.32 -17.44
N LYS A 33 9.76 -1.97 -16.43
CA LYS A 33 9.05 -2.91 -15.56
C LYS A 33 9.01 -2.40 -14.12
N ILE A 34 7.94 -2.77 -13.42
CA ILE A 34 7.76 -2.48 -12.00
C ILE A 34 8.68 -3.40 -11.18
N GLN A 35 9.43 -2.80 -10.27
CA GLN A 35 10.14 -3.49 -9.20
C GLN A 35 9.59 -3.04 -7.85
N ILE A 36 9.14 -4.00 -7.03
CA ILE A 36 8.56 -3.71 -5.71
C ILE A 36 9.68 -3.66 -4.68
N ASN A 37 9.86 -2.49 -4.06
CA ASN A 37 10.91 -2.25 -3.06
C ASN A 37 10.40 -2.45 -1.63
N TRP A 38 9.11 -2.16 -1.39
CA TRP A 38 8.46 -2.32 -0.10
C TRP A 38 6.94 -2.42 -0.27
N ALA A 39 6.29 -3.23 0.57
CA ALA A 39 4.83 -3.24 0.68
C ALA A 39 4.38 -3.63 2.09
N MET A 40 3.30 -2.99 2.55
CA MET A 40 2.69 -3.20 3.86
C MET A 40 1.19 -2.97 3.77
N TYR A 41 0.38 -3.91 4.27
CA TYR A 41 -1.06 -3.72 4.46
C TYR A 41 -1.40 -3.79 5.94
N GLY A 42 -2.09 -2.79 6.47
CA GLY A 42 -2.42 -2.73 7.88
C GLY A 42 -2.56 -1.30 8.39
N GLU A 43 -2.38 -1.11 9.70
CA GLU A 43 -2.30 0.20 10.32
C GLU A 43 -0.90 0.34 10.93
N ASP A 44 -0.09 1.25 10.36
CA ASP A 44 1.12 1.73 11.02
C ASP A 44 0.85 3.12 11.58
N GLN A 45 1.33 3.32 12.79
CA GLN A 45 0.92 4.43 13.62
C GLN A 45 1.73 5.66 13.25
N ASP A 46 1.38 6.33 12.15
CA ASP A 46 1.87 7.68 11.87
C ASP A 46 0.98 8.69 12.59
N ALA A 47 1.56 9.40 13.57
CA ALA A 47 0.90 10.32 14.52
C ALA A 47 0.28 11.58 13.86
N ARG A 48 -0.01 11.55 12.56
CA ARG A 48 -0.43 12.71 11.76
C ARG A 48 -1.94 12.87 11.63
N HIS A 49 -2.76 12.03 12.26
CA HIS A 49 -4.22 12.20 12.28
C HIS A 49 -4.84 11.60 13.55
N PHE A 50 -4.81 12.40 14.60
CA PHE A 50 -5.51 12.11 15.85
C PHE A 50 -6.91 12.73 15.80
N THR A 51 -7.91 12.02 15.25
CA THR A 51 -9.31 12.38 15.49
C THR A 51 -9.83 11.54 16.65
N LYS A 52 -9.84 12.18 17.82
CA LYS A 52 -10.39 11.77 19.11
C LYS A 52 -11.58 10.80 19.02
N THR A 53 -11.33 9.49 18.97
CA THR A 53 -12.24 8.48 19.51
C THR A 53 -11.40 7.29 19.97
N ASN A 54 -11.65 6.85 21.21
CA ASN A 54 -10.93 5.80 21.92
C ASN A 54 -10.89 4.47 21.15
N THR A 55 -9.82 4.20 20.40
CA THR A 55 -9.50 2.85 19.93
C THR A 55 -8.02 2.60 20.18
N LYS A 56 -7.73 1.40 20.70
CA LYS A 56 -6.39 0.96 21.05
C LYS A 56 -5.43 1.23 19.90
N THR A 57 -4.30 1.78 20.28
CA THR A 57 -3.08 2.08 19.53
C THR A 57 -2.50 0.77 18.95
N VAL A 58 -3.17 0.16 17.96
CA VAL A 58 -2.77 -1.13 17.37
C VAL A 58 -1.92 -0.87 16.13
N ARG A 59 -0.64 -1.21 16.20
CA ARG A 59 0.18 -1.45 14.99
C ARG A 59 -0.07 -2.88 14.54
N CYS A 60 -0.43 -3.06 13.28
CA CYS A 60 -0.74 -4.37 12.72
C CYS A 60 -0.40 -4.39 11.25
N HIS A 61 0.35 -5.40 10.81
CA HIS A 61 0.70 -5.57 9.40
C HIS A 61 0.38 -7.01 8.98
N ALA A 62 -0.11 -7.18 7.75
CA ALA A 62 -0.24 -8.49 7.12
C ALA A 62 1.15 -9.02 6.74
N GLU A 63 1.50 -10.23 7.20
CA GLU A 63 2.81 -10.85 6.97
C GLU A 63 3.10 -11.10 5.49
N ASN A 64 2.05 -11.34 4.69
CA ASN A 64 2.15 -11.65 3.26
C ASN A 64 2.06 -10.42 2.35
N ALA A 65 2.04 -9.19 2.89
CA ALA A 65 1.81 -7.97 2.10
C ALA A 65 2.85 -7.80 0.98
N MET A 66 4.14 -7.97 1.31
CA MET A 66 5.23 -7.85 0.34
C MET A 66 5.13 -8.87 -0.78
N GLU A 67 5.03 -10.15 -0.43
CA GLU A 67 4.94 -11.25 -1.39
C GLU A 67 3.71 -11.11 -2.29
N THR A 68 2.57 -10.71 -1.73
CA THR A 68 1.33 -10.54 -2.49
C THR A 68 1.46 -9.43 -3.53
N VAL A 69 2.03 -8.28 -3.16
CA VAL A 69 2.25 -7.17 -4.11
C VAL A 69 3.29 -7.56 -5.18
N GLN A 70 4.36 -8.27 -4.80
CA GLN A 70 5.32 -8.80 -5.77
C GLN A 70 4.67 -9.74 -6.77
N ASN A 71 3.87 -10.71 -6.33
CA ASN A 71 3.18 -11.65 -7.22
C ASN A 71 2.23 -10.94 -8.21
N LEU A 72 1.63 -9.83 -7.79
CA LEU A 72 0.71 -9.05 -8.63
C LEU A 72 1.42 -8.13 -9.63
N CYS A 73 2.59 -7.58 -9.27
CA CYS A 73 3.17 -6.43 -9.99
C CYS A 73 4.62 -6.60 -10.46
N GLU A 74 5.43 -7.41 -9.78
CA GLU A 74 6.84 -7.58 -10.06
C GLU A 74 7.08 -8.00 -11.52
N ASN A 75 8.06 -7.37 -12.17
CA ASN A 75 8.40 -7.60 -13.60
C ASN A 75 7.30 -7.30 -14.62
N ARG A 76 6.18 -6.64 -14.23
CA ARG A 76 5.11 -6.22 -15.15
C ARG A 76 5.25 -4.74 -15.50
N SER A 77 4.74 -4.34 -16.67
CA SER A 77 4.66 -2.91 -17.05
C SER A 77 3.46 -2.20 -16.41
N SER A 78 2.43 -2.96 -16.03
CA SER A 78 1.24 -2.49 -15.33
C SER A 78 0.62 -3.60 -14.49
N CYS A 79 0.01 -3.22 -13.36
CA CYS A 79 -0.77 -4.11 -12.49
C CYS A 79 -1.84 -3.31 -11.74
N GLU A 80 -2.89 -4.00 -11.29
CA GLU A 80 -3.89 -3.44 -10.38
C GLU A 80 -3.63 -3.94 -8.95
N LEU A 81 -3.72 -3.03 -8.00
CA LEU A 81 -3.66 -3.31 -6.57
C LEU A 81 -4.96 -2.85 -5.92
N LYS A 82 -5.53 -3.71 -5.08
CA LYS A 82 -6.67 -3.39 -4.21
C LYS A 82 -6.26 -3.55 -2.75
N ALA A 83 -6.42 -2.51 -1.95
CA ALA A 83 -6.17 -2.55 -0.52
C ALA A 83 -7.36 -3.16 0.21
N SER A 84 -7.47 -4.50 0.25
CA SER A 84 -8.61 -5.16 0.91
C SER A 84 -8.23 -6.42 1.69
N ASN A 85 -9.07 -6.74 2.66
CA ASN A 85 -9.00 -7.98 3.43
C ASN A 85 -9.07 -9.24 2.55
N ALA A 86 -9.76 -9.16 1.40
CA ALA A 86 -9.84 -10.26 0.46
C ALA A 86 -8.49 -10.59 -0.21
N VAL A 87 -7.60 -9.59 -0.33
CA VAL A 87 -6.28 -9.75 -0.95
C VAL A 87 -5.22 -10.10 0.10
N PHE A 88 -5.23 -9.41 1.25
CA PHE A 88 -4.15 -9.47 2.24
C PHE A 88 -4.54 -10.19 3.54
N GLY A 89 -5.79 -10.65 3.68
CA GLY A 89 -6.34 -11.05 4.97
C GLY A 89 -6.65 -9.85 5.87
N ASP A 90 -7.20 -10.10 7.06
CA ASP A 90 -7.50 -9.04 8.04
C ASP A 90 -6.54 -9.12 9.25
N PRO A 91 -5.38 -8.42 9.21
CA PRO A 91 -4.39 -8.48 10.27
C PRO A 91 -4.86 -7.80 11.57
N CYS A 92 -5.93 -7.01 11.54
CA CYS A 92 -6.46 -6.28 12.70
C CYS A 92 -7.92 -5.91 12.50
N GLN A 93 -8.80 -6.83 12.86
CA GLN A 93 -10.25 -6.65 12.77
C GLN A 93 -10.72 -5.42 13.57
N GLY A 94 -11.59 -4.62 12.96
CA GLY A 94 -12.12 -3.40 13.56
C GLY A 94 -11.15 -2.21 13.55
N VAL A 95 -9.97 -2.36 12.94
CA VAL A 95 -9.03 -1.27 12.66
C VAL A 95 -9.06 -0.96 11.17
N TYR A 96 -9.15 0.33 10.85
CA TYR A 96 -9.07 0.79 9.47
C TYR A 96 -7.65 0.62 8.95
N LYS A 97 -7.47 0.06 7.75
CA LYS A 97 -6.15 -0.27 7.20
C LYS A 97 -5.82 0.53 5.95
N TYR A 98 -4.57 0.44 5.52
CA TYR A 98 -4.12 0.95 4.24
C TYR A 98 -3.00 0.07 3.69
N LEU A 99 -2.86 0.09 2.37
CA LEU A 99 -1.73 -0.50 1.66
C LEU A 99 -0.71 0.62 1.36
N HIS A 100 0.53 0.45 1.82
CA HIS A 100 1.66 1.30 1.47
C HIS A 100 2.60 0.52 0.57
N VAL A 101 2.88 1.04 -0.63
CA VAL A 101 3.79 0.41 -1.60
C VAL A 101 4.85 1.41 -2.02
N LYS A 102 6.11 0.97 -2.02
CA LYS A 102 7.21 1.68 -2.68
C LYS A 102 7.72 0.84 -3.84
N TYR A 103 7.81 1.45 -5.01
CA TYR A 103 8.25 0.76 -6.22
C TYR A 103 9.08 1.67 -7.13
N THR A 104 9.87 1.03 -7.98
CA THR A 104 10.65 1.68 -9.04
C THR A 104 10.24 1.15 -10.40
N CYS A 105 10.56 1.92 -11.45
CA CYS A 105 10.48 1.47 -12.83
C CYS A 105 11.88 1.36 -13.40
N PHE A 106 12.32 0.14 -13.75
CA PHE A 106 13.62 -0.12 -14.36
C PHE A 106 13.51 -0.33 -15.86
#